data_AF-A0A496PXT6-F1
#
_entry.id   AF-A0A496PXT6-F1
#
_cell.length_a   1.000
_cell.length_b   1.000
_cell.length_c   1.000
_cell.angle_alpha   90.00
_cell.angle_beta   90.00
_cell.angle_gamma   90.00
#
_symmetry.space_group_name_H-M   'P 1'
#
loop_
_entity.id
_entity.type
_entity.pdbx_description
1 polymer ?
#
loop_
_entity_poly.entity_id
_entity_poly.type
_entity_poly.pdbx_seq_one_letter_code
_entity_poly.pdbx_strand_id
1 'polypeptide(L)'
;MPTGVNLRLSARVWNRIWLSAFFLLSGALPLHGDGETLEVKGVTYENAAVRSTSPTHITISHAGGISQIPLADLPPGWQNDYDYDPAVAARHRARIEAETRYRLKQDQTDTPEDRGTPAGYTKLKREIDFRVSKPSSITRAKDQGRRPVNSIYAVVTALEYAYGMDAPPVSLSEEFVLWAVLQTYPGLELSKGALFPEILKSIEVHGVCREDLLTNKIARPVTEIDPPSNKAINDALQRRNIQAIPIQGQGAQSVAQILFNLNQNRPIVVALRWPHYTTINKNPTLRKQTPLKDSIHTVTLIGYRPDPAEPDSVLLLFRNSFGPQWGLGGHGYVALEYLNKHLRGGFAVDLY
;
A
#
# COMPACT_ATOMS: atom_id res chain seq x y z
N MET A 1 -23.70 -30.83 -52.22
CA MET A 1 -24.11 -30.75 -50.81
C MET A 1 -22.97 -30.21 -49.98
N PRO A 2 -23.07 -28.96 -49.52
CA PRO A 2 -22.36 -28.47 -48.35
C PRO A 2 -23.35 -27.90 -47.34
N THR A 3 -23.35 -28.43 -46.13
CA THR A 3 -24.12 -27.91 -44.99
C THR A 3 -23.37 -26.76 -44.36
N GLY A 4 -23.96 -25.56 -44.48
CA GLY A 4 -23.55 -24.39 -43.71
C GLY A 4 -23.98 -24.47 -42.25
N VAL A 5 -23.22 -23.80 -41.38
CA VAL A 5 -23.67 -23.47 -40.03
C VAL A 5 -23.51 -21.97 -39.85
N ASN A 6 -24.66 -21.31 -39.84
CA ASN A 6 -24.89 -19.99 -39.26
C ASN A 6 -24.84 -20.13 -37.74
N LEU A 7 -24.10 -19.26 -37.04
CA LEU A 7 -24.42 -18.95 -35.64
C LEU A 7 -24.41 -17.44 -35.42
N ARG A 8 -25.58 -17.00 -34.95
CA ARG A 8 -26.08 -15.63 -34.83
C ARG A 8 -25.41 -14.89 -33.67
N LEU A 9 -25.09 -13.62 -33.91
CA LEU A 9 -24.97 -12.58 -32.89
C LEU A 9 -26.34 -12.35 -32.24
N SER A 10 -26.46 -12.54 -30.93
CA SER A 10 -27.61 -12.06 -30.15
C SER A 10 -27.21 -10.85 -29.33
N ALA A 11 -27.71 -9.70 -29.74
CA ALA A 11 -27.77 -8.49 -28.93
C ALA A 11 -28.85 -8.61 -27.85
N ARG A 12 -28.68 -7.79 -26.78
CA ARG A 12 -29.65 -7.37 -25.74
C ARG A 12 -29.56 -8.11 -24.39
N VAL A 13 -28.87 -7.49 -23.44
CA VAL A 13 -29.50 -7.06 -22.17
C VAL A 13 -28.96 -5.66 -21.83
N TRP A 14 -29.81 -4.65 -22.03
CA TRP A 14 -29.72 -3.37 -21.34
C TRP A 14 -30.25 -3.56 -19.92
N ASN A 15 -29.50 -3.14 -18.90
CA ASN A 15 -30.12 -2.54 -17.71
C ASN A 15 -29.10 -1.82 -16.80
N ARG A 16 -29.23 -0.49 -16.80
CA ARG A 16 -29.26 0.40 -15.63
C ARG A 16 -28.13 0.25 -14.60
N ILE A 17 -27.05 1.00 -14.79
CA ILE A 17 -26.16 1.41 -13.70
C ILE A 17 -26.78 2.63 -13.02
N TRP A 18 -27.18 2.45 -11.77
CA TRP A 18 -27.59 3.52 -10.87
C TRP A 18 -26.37 4.37 -10.49
N LEU A 19 -26.43 5.67 -10.80
CA LEU A 19 -25.59 6.70 -10.22
C LEU A 19 -26.03 6.91 -8.77
N SER A 20 -25.26 6.44 -7.80
CA SER A 20 -25.35 6.88 -6.41
C SER A 20 -24.35 8.00 -6.20
N ALA A 21 -24.77 9.22 -6.49
CA ALA A 21 -24.12 10.42 -5.99
C ALA A 21 -24.50 10.57 -4.50
N PHE A 22 -23.57 10.26 -3.61
CA PHE A 22 -23.67 10.70 -2.22
C PHE A 22 -23.02 12.08 -2.12
N PHE A 23 -23.86 13.11 -2.03
CA PHE A 23 -23.47 14.40 -1.49
C PHE A 23 -23.27 14.23 0.02
N LEU A 24 -22.05 14.44 0.51
CA LEU A 24 -21.84 14.77 1.92
C LEU A 24 -21.75 16.29 2.01
N LEU A 25 -22.83 16.90 2.51
CA LEU A 25 -22.81 18.24 3.08
C LEU A 25 -21.91 18.20 4.31
N SER A 26 -20.75 18.87 4.26
CA SER A 26 -19.88 19.07 5.42
C SER A 26 -20.36 20.29 6.21
N GLY A 27 -21.25 20.07 7.17
CA GLY A 27 -21.39 20.99 8.30
C GLY A 27 -20.27 20.67 9.30
N ALA A 28 -19.27 21.53 9.39
CA ALA A 28 -18.15 21.35 10.31
C ALA A 28 -18.60 21.65 11.75
N LEU A 29 -19.02 20.62 12.48
CA LEU A 29 -18.91 20.60 13.93
C LEU A 29 -17.49 20.17 14.30
N PRO A 30 -16.90 20.68 15.40
CA PRO A 30 -15.60 20.22 15.86
C PRO A 30 -15.75 18.76 16.33
N LEU A 31 -15.37 17.82 15.46
CA LEU A 31 -15.16 16.43 15.83
C LEU A 31 -13.98 16.36 16.81
N HIS A 32 -14.01 15.43 17.77
CA HIS A 32 -12.88 15.17 18.68
C HIS A 32 -11.57 15.16 17.89
N GLY A 33 -10.67 16.06 18.28
CA GLY A 33 -9.68 16.68 17.40
C GLY A 33 -8.25 16.24 17.66
N ASP A 34 -7.43 16.45 16.64
CA ASP A 34 -6.00 16.15 16.59
C ASP A 34 -5.25 16.50 17.88
N GLY A 35 -4.58 15.51 18.47
CA GLY A 35 -3.71 15.70 19.63
C GLY A 35 -4.28 15.20 20.95
N GLU A 36 -5.46 14.60 20.97
CA GLU A 36 -6.07 14.05 22.17
C GLU A 36 -5.49 12.69 22.57
N THR A 37 -5.57 12.36 23.86
CA THR A 37 -5.28 11.01 24.36
C THR A 37 -6.53 10.15 24.18
N LEU A 38 -6.45 9.13 23.33
CA LEU A 38 -7.53 8.17 23.13
C LEU A 38 -7.24 6.87 23.90
N GLU A 39 -8.17 6.40 24.73
CA GLU A 39 -8.06 5.10 25.40
C GLU A 39 -9.09 4.11 24.84
N VAL A 40 -8.62 2.96 24.37
CA VAL A 40 -9.48 1.90 23.81
C VAL A 40 -9.04 0.54 24.34
N LYS A 41 -9.93 -0.14 25.07
CA LYS A 41 -9.68 -1.48 25.64
C LYS A 41 -8.37 -1.57 26.45
N GLY A 42 -8.04 -0.52 27.21
CA GLY A 42 -6.82 -0.46 28.02
C GLY A 42 -5.54 -0.14 27.23
N VAL A 43 -5.65 0.27 25.96
CA VAL A 43 -4.55 0.81 25.16
C VAL A 43 -4.70 2.32 25.06
N THR A 44 -3.68 3.06 25.49
CA THR A 44 -3.62 4.52 25.43
C THR A 44 -2.86 4.97 24.18
N TYR A 45 -3.49 5.82 23.37
CA TYR A 45 -2.94 6.44 22.17
C TYR A 45 -2.75 7.94 22.44
N GLU A 46 -1.51 8.36 22.69
CA GLU A 46 -1.17 9.77 22.92
C GLU A 46 -1.06 10.55 21.61
N ASN A 47 -1.50 11.81 21.60
CA ASN A 47 -1.55 12.67 20.41
C ASN A 47 -2.29 12.00 19.23
N ALA A 48 -3.40 11.34 19.53
CA ALA A 48 -4.23 10.68 18.54
C ALA A 48 -4.89 11.72 17.63
N ALA A 49 -4.84 11.46 16.34
CA ALA A 49 -5.40 12.27 15.27
C ALA A 49 -6.06 11.32 14.27
N VAL A 50 -7.36 11.48 14.03
CA VAL A 50 -8.09 10.60 13.10
C VAL A 50 -7.72 10.96 11.67
N ARG A 51 -7.28 9.95 10.92
CA ARG A 51 -6.79 10.11 9.54
C ARG A 51 -7.78 9.62 8.50
N SER A 52 -8.56 8.59 8.81
CA SER A 52 -9.62 8.12 7.93
C SER A 52 -10.66 7.31 8.70
N THR A 53 -11.88 7.27 8.18
CA THR A 53 -12.97 6.49 8.74
C THR A 53 -13.53 5.52 7.71
N SER A 54 -14.07 4.42 8.18
CA SER A 54 -14.83 3.43 7.41
C SER A 54 -16.07 3.04 8.22
N PRO A 55 -17.04 2.32 7.65
CA PRO A 55 -18.22 1.88 8.41
C PRO A 55 -17.94 0.97 9.62
N THR A 56 -16.70 0.49 9.79
CA THR A 56 -16.36 -0.48 10.85
C THR A 56 -15.17 -0.07 11.72
N HIS A 57 -14.30 0.81 11.24
CA HIS A 57 -13.05 1.19 11.89
C HIS A 57 -12.69 2.67 11.62
N ILE A 58 -11.96 3.28 12.56
CA ILE A 58 -11.17 4.49 12.31
C ILE A 58 -9.70 4.13 12.18
N THR A 59 -8.96 4.91 11.41
CA THR A 59 -7.50 4.89 11.38
C THR A 59 -7.01 6.16 12.04
N ILE A 60 -6.14 6.02 13.03
CA ILE A 60 -5.54 7.13 13.75
C ILE A 60 -4.03 7.17 13.54
N SER A 61 -3.44 8.37 13.52
CA SER A 61 -2.02 8.55 13.83
C SER A 61 -1.90 8.97 15.29
N HIS A 62 -0.88 8.50 15.99
CA HIS A 62 -0.57 8.83 17.38
C HIS A 62 0.94 8.82 17.58
N ALA A 63 1.43 9.20 18.76
CA ALA A 63 2.87 9.25 19.06
C ALA A 63 3.61 7.91 18.82
N GLY A 64 2.88 6.79 18.89
CA GLY A 64 3.41 5.44 18.66
C GLY A 64 3.34 4.93 17.21
N GLY A 65 2.74 5.70 16.29
CA GLY A 65 2.58 5.30 14.88
C GLY A 65 1.13 5.42 14.38
N ILE A 66 0.70 4.47 13.55
CA ILE A 66 -0.67 4.40 13.02
C ILE A 66 -1.34 3.15 13.56
N SER A 67 -2.60 3.27 13.95
CA SER A 67 -3.43 2.16 14.41
C SER A 67 -4.79 2.19 13.74
N GLN A 68 -5.34 1.01 13.46
CA GLN A 68 -6.75 0.85 13.06
C GLN A 68 -7.55 0.35 14.26
N ILE A 69 -8.61 1.07 14.60
CA ILE A 69 -9.42 0.81 15.78
C ILE A 69 -10.86 0.56 15.32
N PRO A 70 -11.49 -0.55 15.72
CA PRO A 70 -12.91 -0.78 15.44
C PRO A 70 -13.76 0.34 16.04
N LEU A 71 -14.66 0.92 15.25
CA LEU A 71 -15.59 1.95 15.73
C LEU A 71 -16.42 1.44 16.93
N ALA A 72 -16.77 0.15 16.93
CA ALA A 72 -17.49 -0.50 18.03
C ALA A 72 -16.74 -0.51 19.36
N ASP A 73 -15.41 -0.38 19.32
CA ASP A 73 -14.55 -0.40 20.50
C ASP A 73 -14.28 1.00 21.06
N LEU A 74 -14.62 2.06 20.30
CA LEU A 74 -14.41 3.44 20.73
C LEU A 74 -15.36 3.82 21.88
N PRO A 75 -14.99 4.81 22.70
CA PRO A 75 -15.91 5.42 23.65
C PRO A 75 -17.19 5.95 22.97
N PRO A 76 -18.36 5.96 23.64
CA PRO A 76 -19.62 6.39 23.03
C PRO A 76 -19.59 7.79 22.40
N GLY A 77 -18.81 8.73 22.99
CA GLY A 77 -18.62 10.06 22.41
C GLY A 77 -17.95 10.00 21.02
N TRP A 78 -16.88 9.21 20.90
CA TRP A 78 -16.19 8.99 19.64
C TRP A 78 -17.04 8.21 18.64
N GLN A 79 -17.87 7.28 19.09
CA GLN A 79 -18.82 6.58 18.22
C GLN A 79 -19.80 7.56 17.56
N ASN A 80 -20.33 8.51 18.35
CA ASN A 80 -21.26 9.52 17.86
C ASN A 80 -20.59 10.48 16.87
N ASP A 81 -19.37 10.92 17.17
CA ASP A 81 -18.60 11.82 16.31
C ASP A 81 -18.33 11.25 14.91
N TYR A 82 -18.16 9.93 14.81
CA TYR A 82 -17.86 9.26 13.55
C TYR A 82 -19.07 8.52 12.96
N ASP A 83 -20.28 8.95 13.33
CA ASP A 83 -21.56 8.43 12.81
C ASP A 83 -21.63 6.88 12.85
N TYR A 84 -21.13 6.26 13.92
CA TYR A 84 -21.12 4.81 14.03
C TYR A 84 -22.55 4.26 14.16
N ASP A 85 -23.04 3.67 13.07
CA ASP A 85 -24.29 2.90 13.07
C ASP A 85 -23.95 1.39 13.15
N PRO A 86 -24.32 0.70 14.25
CA PRO A 86 -24.04 -0.72 14.41
C PRO A 86 -24.74 -1.59 13.35
N ALA A 87 -25.89 -1.18 12.81
CA ALA A 87 -26.58 -1.87 11.73
C ALA A 87 -25.86 -1.68 10.38
N VAL A 88 -25.34 -0.49 10.09
CA VAL A 88 -24.49 -0.26 8.90
C VAL A 88 -23.20 -1.07 9.01
N ALA A 89 -22.54 -1.04 10.17
CA ALA A 89 -21.33 -1.81 10.44
C ALA A 89 -21.57 -3.32 10.30
N ALA A 90 -22.69 -3.82 10.82
CA ALA A 90 -23.09 -5.22 10.69
C ALA A 90 -23.36 -5.61 9.23
N ARG A 91 -24.06 -4.78 8.45
CA ARG A 91 -24.26 -5.01 7.01
C ARG A 91 -22.93 -5.03 6.25
N HIS A 92 -22.02 -4.13 6.58
CA HIS A 92 -20.70 -4.07 5.96
C HIS A 92 -19.86 -5.33 6.27
N ARG A 93 -19.84 -5.77 7.53
CA ARG A 93 -19.21 -7.04 7.95
C ARG A 93 -19.86 -8.24 7.26
N ALA A 94 -21.20 -8.31 7.25
CA ALA A 94 -21.94 -9.38 6.60
C ALA A 94 -21.66 -9.43 5.09
N ARG A 95 -21.48 -8.29 4.42
CA ARG A 95 -21.08 -8.24 3.01
C ARG A 95 -19.66 -8.79 2.81
N ILE A 96 -18.69 -8.33 3.59
CA ILE A 96 -17.31 -8.84 3.52
C ILE A 96 -17.26 -10.35 3.80
N GLU A 97 -18.00 -10.81 4.81
CA GLU A 97 -18.12 -12.23 5.12
C GLU A 97 -18.85 -13.02 4.04
N ALA A 98 -19.90 -12.47 3.43
CA ALA A 98 -20.62 -13.12 2.34
C ALA A 98 -19.75 -13.21 1.08
N GLU A 99 -18.98 -12.16 0.75
CA GLU A 99 -17.99 -12.18 -0.32
C GLU A 99 -16.89 -13.21 -0.04
N THR A 100 -16.40 -13.27 1.20
CA THR A 100 -15.43 -14.28 1.63
C THR A 100 -16.01 -15.69 1.54
N ARG A 101 -17.24 -15.91 2.03
CA ARG A 101 -17.95 -17.20 1.95
C ARG A 101 -18.29 -17.59 0.51
N TYR A 102 -18.61 -16.64 -0.35
CA TYR A 102 -18.86 -16.87 -1.77
C TYR A 102 -17.59 -17.34 -2.46
N ARG A 103 -16.44 -16.70 -2.20
CA ARG A 103 -15.13 -17.17 -2.65
C ARG A 103 -14.82 -18.58 -2.15
N LEU A 104 -15.04 -18.83 -0.86
CA LEU A 104 -14.83 -20.16 -0.26
C LEU A 104 -15.76 -21.25 -0.82
N LYS A 105 -16.98 -20.91 -1.27
CA LYS A 105 -17.91 -21.85 -1.90
C LYS A 105 -17.58 -22.13 -3.36
N GLN A 106 -17.05 -21.15 -4.11
CA GLN A 106 -16.52 -21.43 -5.44
C GLN A 106 -15.35 -22.42 -5.39
N ASP A 107 -14.56 -22.39 -4.32
CA ASP A 107 -13.48 -23.36 -4.09
C ASP A 107 -13.95 -24.79 -3.75
N GLN A 108 -15.25 -25.02 -3.47
CA GLN A 108 -15.79 -26.31 -2.99
C GLN A 108 -16.51 -27.17 -4.04
N THR A 109 -16.80 -26.65 -5.23
CA THR A 109 -17.58 -27.40 -6.25
C THR A 109 -16.74 -28.27 -7.20
N ASP A 110 -15.43 -28.33 -7.04
CA ASP A 110 -14.54 -29.19 -7.85
C ASP A 110 -14.33 -30.58 -7.20
N THR A 111 -14.33 -31.63 -8.02
CA THR A 111 -14.54 -33.04 -7.65
C THR A 111 -13.29 -33.77 -7.11
N PRO A 112 -13.45 -34.90 -6.37
CA PRO A 112 -12.51 -35.33 -5.33
C PRO A 112 -11.30 -36.18 -5.75
N GLU A 113 -11.03 -36.39 -7.04
CA GLU A 113 -9.86 -37.19 -7.50
C GLU A 113 -8.57 -36.37 -7.63
N ASP A 114 -8.63 -35.04 -7.53
CA ASP A 114 -7.47 -34.13 -7.63
C ASP A 114 -7.02 -33.62 -6.24
N ARG A 115 -6.78 -34.55 -5.30
CA ARG A 115 -6.37 -34.18 -3.93
C ARG A 115 -4.90 -33.73 -3.88
N GLY A 116 -4.68 -32.46 -4.18
CA GLY A 116 -3.47 -31.69 -3.89
C GLY A 116 -3.79 -30.36 -3.18
N THR A 117 -3.96 -30.40 -1.85
CA THR A 117 -4.02 -29.30 -0.86
C THR A 117 -5.22 -28.32 -0.89
N PRO A 118 -5.77 -27.91 0.28
CA PRO A 118 -7.10 -27.29 0.37
C PRO A 118 -7.09 -25.78 0.09
N ALA A 119 -8.01 -25.34 -0.77
CA ALA A 119 -8.44 -23.96 -1.08
C ALA A 119 -7.36 -23.04 -1.66
N GLY A 120 -7.26 -22.99 -2.99
CA GLY A 120 -6.76 -21.83 -3.71
C GLY A 120 -5.37 -21.30 -3.34
N TYR A 121 -4.57 -22.07 -2.58
CA TYR A 121 -3.18 -21.78 -2.35
C TYR A 121 -2.51 -21.95 -3.70
N THR A 122 -2.28 -20.82 -4.38
CA THR A 122 -1.17 -20.77 -5.33
C THR A 122 0.02 -21.34 -4.58
N LYS A 123 0.46 -22.55 -4.95
CA LYS A 123 1.63 -23.19 -4.38
C LYS A 123 2.72 -22.13 -4.34
N LEU A 124 3.11 -21.71 -3.14
CA LEU A 124 4.08 -20.63 -3.00
C LEU A 124 5.30 -21.03 -3.82
N LYS A 125 5.70 -20.14 -4.73
CA LYS A 125 6.94 -20.33 -5.46
C LYS A 125 8.08 -20.47 -4.45
N ARG A 126 9.11 -21.23 -4.81
CA ARG A 126 10.29 -21.35 -3.96
C ARG A 126 11.00 -20.00 -3.77
N GLU A 127 11.01 -19.20 -4.82
CA GLU A 127 11.63 -17.89 -4.87
C GLU A 127 10.86 -16.98 -5.82
N ILE A 128 10.83 -15.70 -5.49
CA ILE A 128 10.30 -14.62 -6.32
C ILE A 128 11.31 -13.50 -6.32
N ASP A 129 11.64 -13.00 -7.51
CA ASP A 129 12.48 -11.83 -7.68
C ASP A 129 11.94 -11.00 -8.85
N PHE A 130 11.33 -9.86 -8.55
CA PHE A 130 10.78 -8.97 -9.58
C PHE A 130 11.86 -8.24 -10.40
N ARG A 131 13.15 -8.33 -10.02
CA ARG A 131 14.25 -7.74 -10.79
C ARG A 131 14.54 -8.54 -12.06
N VAL A 132 14.25 -9.84 -12.06
CA VAL A 132 14.51 -10.73 -13.20
C VAL A 132 13.30 -10.93 -14.11
N SER A 133 12.09 -10.63 -13.63
CA SER A 133 10.86 -10.87 -14.39
C SER A 133 10.73 -9.94 -15.59
N LYS A 134 11.11 -8.66 -15.45
CA LYS A 134 11.22 -7.67 -16.53
C LYS A 134 12.24 -6.60 -16.16
N PRO A 135 13.00 -6.05 -17.14
CA PRO A 135 13.80 -4.84 -16.92
C PRO A 135 12.87 -3.66 -16.64
N SER A 136 12.46 -3.52 -15.38
CA SER A 136 11.57 -2.48 -14.88
C SER A 136 12.35 -1.46 -14.05
N SER A 137 11.68 -0.37 -13.66
CA SER A 137 12.23 0.63 -12.73
C SER A 137 12.63 0.04 -11.36
N ILE A 138 12.09 -1.13 -10.99
CA ILE A 138 12.49 -1.86 -9.78
C ILE A 138 13.99 -2.16 -9.80
N THR A 139 14.56 -2.47 -10.97
CA THR A 139 15.97 -2.89 -11.09
C THR A 139 16.94 -1.76 -10.74
N ARG A 140 16.58 -0.51 -11.06
CA ARG A 140 17.44 0.66 -10.82
C ARG A 140 16.86 1.49 -9.69
N ALA A 141 17.38 1.34 -8.48
CA ALA A 141 16.95 2.15 -7.34
C ALA A 141 17.16 3.65 -7.58
N LYS A 142 16.14 4.44 -7.27
CA LYS A 142 16.21 5.90 -7.25
C LYS A 142 16.74 6.38 -5.89
N ASP A 143 17.12 7.65 -5.82
CA ASP A 143 17.71 8.27 -4.64
C ASP A 143 16.86 9.45 -4.16
N GLN A 144 16.29 9.34 -2.96
CA GLN A 144 15.54 10.43 -2.31
C GLN A 144 16.44 11.54 -1.75
N GLY A 145 17.75 11.30 -1.71
CA GLY A 145 18.73 12.16 -1.05
C GLY A 145 18.40 12.36 0.43
N ARG A 146 18.47 13.61 0.88
CA ARG A 146 18.21 13.98 2.28
C ARG A 146 16.75 14.33 2.54
N ARG A 147 15.86 14.21 1.55
CA ARG A 147 14.43 14.55 1.69
C ARG A 147 13.70 13.42 2.44
N PRO A 148 12.82 13.71 3.40
CA PRO A 148 12.06 12.70 4.15
C PRO A 148 10.84 12.19 3.35
N VAL A 149 11.09 11.68 2.14
CA VAL A 149 10.04 11.31 1.14
C VAL A 149 10.08 9.82 0.75
N ASN A 150 10.66 8.98 1.61
CA ASN A 150 10.78 7.54 1.41
C ASN A 150 9.44 6.85 1.08
N SER A 151 8.34 7.27 1.71
CA SER A 151 7.01 6.72 1.48
C SER A 151 6.54 6.99 0.05
N ILE A 152 6.72 8.20 -0.46
CA ILE A 152 6.40 8.55 -1.86
C ILE A 152 7.23 7.68 -2.81
N TYR A 153 8.54 7.55 -2.58
CA TYR A 153 9.41 6.73 -3.40
C TYR A 153 8.98 5.25 -3.42
N ALA A 154 8.61 4.69 -2.26
CA ALA A 154 8.15 3.30 -2.18
C ALA A 154 6.82 3.08 -2.91
N VAL A 155 5.88 4.04 -2.83
CA VAL A 155 4.62 3.98 -3.58
C VAL A 155 4.87 4.09 -5.08
N VAL A 156 5.68 5.06 -5.50
CA VAL A 156 6.01 5.24 -6.92
C VAL A 156 6.71 4.00 -7.48
N THR A 157 7.62 3.38 -6.74
CA THR A 157 8.23 2.09 -7.09
C THR A 157 7.18 1.02 -7.41
N ALA A 158 6.21 0.85 -6.52
CA ALA A 158 5.20 -0.17 -6.64
C ALA A 158 4.30 0.09 -7.86
N LEU A 159 3.99 1.36 -8.13
CA LEU A 159 3.22 1.77 -9.30
C LEU A 159 3.97 1.56 -10.60
N GLU A 160 5.23 1.96 -10.69
CA GLU A 160 6.03 1.76 -11.90
C GLU A 160 6.11 0.27 -12.28
N TYR A 161 6.22 -0.62 -11.29
CA TYR A 161 6.15 -2.05 -11.54
C TYR A 161 4.77 -2.49 -12.00
N ALA A 162 3.71 -2.08 -11.32
CA ALA A 162 2.34 -2.45 -11.67
C ALA A 162 1.99 -1.99 -13.09
N TYR A 163 2.33 -0.76 -13.48
CA TYR A 163 2.14 -0.28 -14.85
C TYR A 163 3.05 -0.97 -15.87
N GLY A 164 4.27 -1.37 -15.47
CA GLY A 164 5.20 -2.12 -16.31
C GLY A 164 4.86 -3.60 -16.51
N MET A 165 3.84 -4.12 -15.83
CA MET A 165 3.43 -5.53 -15.98
C MET A 165 2.84 -5.81 -17.37
N ASP A 166 2.04 -4.90 -17.92
CA ASP A 166 1.37 -5.09 -19.22
C ASP A 166 1.79 -4.08 -20.29
N ALA A 167 2.71 -3.17 -19.95
CA ALA A 167 3.20 -2.12 -20.83
C ALA A 167 4.74 -2.02 -20.77
N PRO A 168 5.36 -1.24 -21.67
CA PRO A 168 6.77 -0.89 -21.53
C PRO A 168 7.07 -0.27 -20.15
N PRO A 169 8.28 -0.49 -19.60
CA PRO A 169 8.69 0.11 -18.34
C PRO A 169 8.45 1.62 -18.34
N VAL A 170 7.82 2.12 -17.29
CA VAL A 170 7.57 3.54 -17.09
C VAL A 170 8.38 4.05 -15.89
N SER A 171 9.01 5.21 -16.04
CA SER A 171 9.58 5.96 -14.92
C SER A 171 8.59 7.05 -14.54
N LEU A 172 8.13 7.04 -13.31
CA LEU A 172 7.13 7.97 -12.76
C LEU A 172 7.78 9.02 -11.87
N SER A 173 7.14 10.19 -11.75
CA SER A 173 7.68 11.34 -11.02
C SER A 173 7.30 11.34 -9.54
N GLU A 174 8.29 11.15 -8.67
CA GLU A 174 8.10 11.40 -7.23
C GLU A 174 7.87 12.88 -6.92
N GLU A 175 8.45 13.79 -7.72
CA GLU A 175 8.27 15.24 -7.55
C GLU A 175 6.81 15.65 -7.82
N PHE A 176 6.16 15.02 -8.81
CA PHE A 176 4.74 15.24 -9.09
C PHE A 176 3.86 14.74 -7.96
N VAL A 177 4.15 13.56 -7.41
CA VAL A 177 3.39 13.05 -6.25
C VAL A 177 3.58 13.96 -5.04
N LEU A 178 4.79 14.47 -4.82
CA LEU A 178 5.05 15.44 -3.75
C LEU A 178 4.24 16.73 -3.94
N TRP A 179 4.20 17.28 -5.17
CA TRP A 179 3.33 18.40 -5.51
C TRP A 179 1.85 18.08 -5.25
N ALA A 180 1.39 16.92 -5.72
CA ALA A 180 -0.01 16.49 -5.58
C ALA A 180 -0.42 16.36 -4.10
N VAL A 181 0.48 15.87 -3.25
CA VAL A 181 0.26 15.83 -1.78
C VAL A 181 0.04 17.22 -1.22
N LEU A 182 0.89 18.20 -1.57
CA LEU A 182 0.70 19.59 -1.12
C LEU A 182 -0.57 20.25 -1.67
N GLN A 183 -1.03 19.86 -2.86
CA GLN A 183 -2.30 20.34 -3.40
C GLN A 183 -3.50 19.72 -2.69
N THR A 184 -3.43 18.44 -2.34
CA THR A 184 -4.52 17.73 -1.66
C THR A 184 -4.61 18.13 -0.19
N TYR A 185 -3.46 18.37 0.45
CA TYR A 185 -3.33 18.70 1.87
C TYR A 185 -2.49 19.98 2.05
N PRO A 186 -3.07 21.17 1.77
CA PRO A 186 -2.38 22.43 2.00
C PRO A 186 -1.94 22.56 3.47
N GLY A 187 -0.66 22.89 3.69
CA GLY A 187 -0.09 23.03 5.04
C GLY A 187 0.46 21.75 5.66
N LEU A 188 0.40 20.60 4.96
CA LEU A 188 1.03 19.37 5.43
C LEU A 188 2.54 19.56 5.61
N GLU A 189 3.05 19.21 6.79
CA GLU A 189 4.47 19.34 7.13
C GLU A 189 5.30 18.18 6.54
N LEU A 190 5.66 18.30 5.26
CA LEU A 190 6.43 17.26 4.55
C LEU A 190 7.81 16.96 5.14
N SER A 191 8.37 17.81 6.03
CA SER A 191 9.59 17.46 6.77
C SER A 191 9.42 16.25 7.70
N LYS A 192 8.18 15.88 8.02
CA LYS A 192 7.82 14.67 8.77
C LYS A 192 7.47 13.49 7.86
N GLY A 193 7.54 13.68 6.54
CA GLY A 193 7.07 12.74 5.53
C GLY A 193 5.56 12.77 5.32
N ALA A 194 5.09 11.97 4.38
CA ALA A 194 3.67 11.80 4.08
C ALA A 194 3.21 10.37 4.40
N LEU A 195 2.01 10.23 4.94
CA LEU A 195 1.38 8.97 5.28
C LEU A 195 0.79 8.28 4.04
N PHE A 196 0.61 6.96 4.10
CA PHE A 196 0.05 6.22 2.97
C PHE A 196 -1.34 6.71 2.51
N PRO A 197 -2.30 7.02 3.40
CA PRO A 197 -3.60 7.53 2.97
C PRO A 197 -3.49 8.87 2.23
N GLU A 198 -2.58 9.75 2.66
CA GLU A 198 -2.36 11.05 2.02
C GLU A 198 -1.82 10.86 0.60
N ILE A 199 -0.78 10.03 0.45
CA ILE A 199 -0.18 9.73 -0.85
C ILE A 199 -1.21 9.08 -1.78
N LEU A 200 -1.89 8.04 -1.31
CA LEU A 200 -2.87 7.31 -2.11
C LEU A 200 -4.02 8.22 -2.54
N LYS A 201 -4.53 9.07 -1.63
CA LYS A 201 -5.58 10.02 -1.96
C LYS A 201 -5.12 11.05 -2.99
N SER A 202 -3.91 11.57 -2.85
CA SER A 202 -3.35 12.52 -3.80
C SER A 202 -3.17 11.93 -5.20
N ILE A 203 -2.77 10.66 -5.30
CA ILE A 203 -2.66 10.00 -6.60
C ILE A 203 -4.05 9.65 -7.16
N GLU A 204 -5.03 9.30 -6.33
CA GLU A 204 -6.42 9.12 -6.79
C GLU A 204 -6.98 10.41 -7.42
N VAL A 205 -6.68 11.57 -6.83
CA VAL A 205 -7.17 12.88 -7.30
C VAL A 205 -6.38 13.40 -8.51
N HIS A 206 -5.06 13.37 -8.44
CA HIS A 206 -4.19 14.05 -9.41
C HIS A 206 -3.46 13.10 -10.36
N GLY A 207 -3.41 11.81 -10.04
CA GLY A 207 -2.61 10.80 -10.74
C GLY A 207 -1.11 10.97 -10.51
N VAL A 208 -0.32 10.38 -11.41
CA VAL A 208 1.15 10.50 -11.40
C VAL A 208 1.70 10.54 -12.82
N CYS A 209 2.48 11.58 -13.13
CA CYS A 209 3.08 11.73 -14.45
C CYS A 209 4.41 10.97 -14.58
N ARG A 210 4.91 10.89 -15.81
CA ARG A 210 6.26 10.38 -16.10
C ARG A 210 7.36 11.32 -15.57
N GLU A 211 8.48 10.73 -15.15
CA GLU A 211 9.65 11.42 -14.60
C GLU A 211 10.23 12.49 -15.55
N ASP A 212 10.13 12.28 -16.86
CA ASP A 212 10.60 13.22 -17.89
C ASP A 212 9.73 14.49 -18.01
N LEU A 213 8.52 14.49 -17.44
CA LEU A 213 7.59 15.63 -17.46
C LEU A 213 7.69 16.51 -16.21
N LEU A 214 8.19 15.96 -15.10
CA LEU A 214 8.56 16.70 -13.90
C LEU A 214 9.66 15.95 -13.15
N THR A 215 10.92 16.30 -13.41
CA THR A 215 12.07 15.58 -12.88
C THR A 215 12.31 15.87 -11.39
N ASN A 216 12.73 14.86 -10.64
CA ASN A 216 13.05 14.99 -9.22
C ASN A 216 14.18 15.99 -8.97
N LYS A 217 14.00 16.85 -7.97
CA LYS A 217 15.00 17.84 -7.54
C LYS A 217 15.55 17.48 -6.16
N ILE A 218 16.36 16.42 -6.11
CA ILE A 218 16.92 15.82 -4.87
C ILE A 218 17.62 16.85 -3.96
N ALA A 219 18.27 17.86 -4.54
CA ALA A 219 19.00 18.90 -3.81
C ALA A 219 18.12 20.02 -3.23
N ARG A 220 16.82 20.08 -3.59
CA ARG A 220 15.91 21.14 -3.15
C ARG A 220 15.06 20.69 -1.95
N PRO A 221 14.65 21.63 -1.08
CA PRO A 221 13.70 21.36 -0.01
C PRO A 221 12.40 20.73 -0.54
N VAL A 222 11.71 19.95 0.31
CA VAL A 222 10.37 19.41 0.00
C VAL A 222 9.30 20.48 -0.15
N THR A 223 9.55 21.69 0.34
CA THR A 223 8.66 22.86 0.23
C THR A 223 8.83 23.63 -1.08
N GLU A 224 9.86 23.29 -1.87
CA GLU A 224 10.25 24.02 -3.07
C GLU A 224 10.00 23.18 -4.32
N ILE A 225 8.72 23.00 -4.64
CA ILE A 225 8.28 22.20 -5.77
C ILE A 225 7.75 23.11 -6.86
N ASP A 226 8.28 22.95 -8.07
CA ASP A 226 7.79 23.71 -9.21
C ASP A 226 6.39 23.21 -9.59
N PRO A 227 5.48 24.11 -10.00
CA PRO A 227 4.18 23.69 -10.49
C PRO A 227 4.36 22.83 -11.76
N PRO A 228 3.61 21.71 -11.90
CA PRO A 228 3.66 20.88 -13.08
C PRO A 228 3.12 21.63 -14.29
N SER A 229 3.67 21.34 -15.47
CA SER A 229 3.10 21.81 -16.73
C SER A 229 1.73 21.15 -17.00
N ASN A 230 0.89 21.78 -17.84
CA ASN A 230 -0.37 21.17 -18.29
C ASN A 230 -0.15 19.80 -18.94
N LYS A 231 0.99 19.60 -19.61
CA LYS A 231 1.36 18.30 -20.19
C LYS A 231 1.58 17.25 -19.10
N ALA A 232 2.25 17.61 -18.01
CA ALA A 232 2.46 16.72 -16.87
C ALA A 232 1.13 16.38 -16.18
N ILE A 233 0.25 17.36 -15.96
CA ILE A 233 -1.09 17.14 -15.38
C ILE A 233 -1.92 16.18 -16.26
N ASN A 234 -1.99 16.43 -17.56
CA ASN A 234 -2.76 15.58 -18.48
C ASN A 234 -2.21 14.14 -18.57
N ASP A 235 -0.90 13.97 -18.54
CA ASP A 235 -0.27 12.65 -18.47
C ASP A 235 -0.57 11.97 -17.12
N ALA A 236 -0.53 12.70 -16.00
CA ALA A 236 -0.79 12.16 -14.68
C ALA A 236 -2.19 11.56 -14.55
N LEU A 237 -3.21 12.22 -15.12
CA LEU A 237 -4.61 11.77 -15.08
C LEU A 237 -4.83 10.39 -15.70
N GLN A 238 -3.91 9.91 -16.55
CA GLN A 238 -3.95 8.55 -17.10
C GLN A 238 -3.57 7.46 -16.07
N ARG A 239 -3.05 7.85 -14.90
CA ARG A 239 -2.47 6.94 -13.89
C ARG A 239 -2.99 7.21 -12.48
N ARG A 240 -4.31 7.29 -12.35
CA ARG A 240 -5.00 7.50 -11.07
C ARG A 240 -5.73 6.26 -10.53
N ASN A 241 -5.89 5.22 -11.34
CA ASN A 241 -6.62 4.02 -10.97
C ASN A 241 -5.72 3.08 -10.18
N ILE A 242 -5.68 3.28 -8.86
CA ILE A 242 -4.82 2.51 -7.96
C ILE A 242 -5.67 1.91 -6.87
N GLN A 243 -5.55 0.60 -6.70
CA GLN A 243 -6.10 -0.10 -5.55
C GLN A 243 -4.99 -0.42 -4.56
N ALA A 244 -5.17 0.02 -3.32
CA ALA A 244 -4.35 -0.38 -2.20
C ALA A 244 -5.03 -1.52 -1.44
N ILE A 245 -4.42 -2.70 -1.43
CA ILE A 245 -4.91 -3.86 -0.69
C ILE A 245 -4.16 -3.89 0.65
N PRO A 246 -4.78 -3.49 1.76
CA PRO A 246 -4.08 -3.37 3.05
C PRO A 246 -3.57 -4.73 3.53
N ILE A 247 -2.35 -4.75 4.06
CA ILE A 247 -1.82 -5.89 4.81
C ILE A 247 -2.34 -5.78 6.24
N GLN A 248 -3.25 -6.67 6.61
CA GLN A 248 -3.94 -6.65 7.91
C GLN A 248 -3.33 -7.65 8.89
N GLY A 249 -3.59 -7.42 10.18
CA GLY A 249 -3.13 -8.31 11.25
C GLY A 249 -1.64 -8.17 11.55
N GLN A 250 -1.13 -9.08 12.38
CA GLN A 250 0.28 -9.12 12.81
C GLN A 250 0.83 -10.54 12.71
N GLY A 251 2.16 -10.67 12.74
CA GLY A 251 2.85 -11.95 12.73
C GLY A 251 2.53 -12.81 11.50
N ALA A 252 2.15 -14.08 11.73
CA ALA A 252 1.92 -15.04 10.66
C ALA A 252 0.85 -14.60 9.64
N GLN A 253 -0.17 -13.86 10.07
CA GLN A 253 -1.25 -13.41 9.19
C GLN A 253 -0.78 -12.38 8.16
N SER A 254 0.05 -11.40 8.57
CA SER A 254 0.60 -10.40 7.68
C SER A 254 1.65 -11.00 6.74
N VAL A 255 2.45 -11.94 7.24
CA VAL A 255 3.41 -12.70 6.42
C VAL A 255 2.70 -13.50 5.32
N ALA A 256 1.62 -14.21 5.66
CA ALA A 256 0.85 -14.98 4.68
C ALA A 256 0.29 -14.08 3.57
N GLN A 257 -0.26 -12.92 3.91
CA GLN A 257 -0.73 -11.93 2.93
C GLN A 257 0.40 -11.37 2.06
N ILE A 258 1.57 -11.13 2.65
CA ILE A 258 2.75 -10.65 1.92
C ILE A 258 3.19 -11.68 0.90
N LEU A 259 3.38 -12.94 1.31
CA LEU A 259 3.79 -14.01 0.40
C LEU A 259 2.75 -14.26 -0.67
N PHE A 260 1.47 -14.24 -0.32
CA PHE A 260 0.38 -14.37 -1.28
C PHE A 260 0.44 -13.28 -2.37
N ASN A 261 0.51 -12.00 -1.99
CA ASN A 261 0.53 -10.90 -2.96
C ASN A 261 1.79 -10.91 -3.84
N LEU A 262 2.96 -11.24 -3.27
CA LEU A 262 4.18 -11.39 -4.08
C LEU A 262 4.05 -12.52 -5.11
N ASN A 263 3.37 -13.62 -4.78
CA ASN A 263 3.07 -14.70 -5.75
C ASN A 263 2.13 -14.26 -6.88
N GLN A 264 1.29 -13.26 -6.62
CA GLN A 264 0.41 -12.64 -7.63
C GLN A 264 1.10 -11.51 -8.42
N ASN A 265 2.43 -11.39 -8.34
CA ASN A 265 3.20 -10.30 -8.94
C ASN A 265 2.76 -8.90 -8.46
N ARG A 266 2.32 -8.79 -7.20
CA ARG A 266 1.93 -7.50 -6.62
C ARG A 266 3.03 -7.01 -5.67
N PRO A 267 3.68 -5.87 -5.97
CA PRO A 267 4.66 -5.27 -5.07
C PRO A 267 3.95 -4.75 -3.82
N ILE A 268 4.66 -4.76 -2.70
CA ILE A 268 4.08 -4.41 -1.40
C ILE A 268 4.86 -3.25 -0.80
N VAL A 269 4.18 -2.14 -0.55
CA VAL A 269 4.74 -1.02 0.19
C VAL A 269 4.62 -1.32 1.67
N VAL A 270 5.72 -1.23 2.41
CA VAL A 270 5.74 -1.47 3.86
C VAL A 270 6.46 -0.35 4.60
N ALA A 271 5.88 0.09 5.71
CA ALA A 271 6.54 0.92 6.71
C ALA A 271 7.03 0.04 7.85
N LEU A 272 8.29 0.19 8.23
CA LEU A 272 8.89 -0.58 9.32
C LEU A 272 9.79 0.31 10.19
N ARG A 273 9.98 -0.09 11.46
CA ARG A 273 11.01 0.54 12.29
C ARG A 273 12.38 0.34 11.64
N TRP A 274 13.21 1.38 11.64
CA TRP A 274 14.47 1.38 10.88
C TRP A 274 15.71 1.53 11.76
N PRO A 275 16.80 0.80 11.46
CA PRO A 275 18.08 0.94 12.17
C PRO A 275 18.80 2.25 11.87
N HIS A 276 19.78 2.57 12.71
CA HIS A 276 20.68 3.68 12.48
C HIS A 276 21.47 3.49 11.17
N TYR A 277 21.74 4.59 10.44
CA TYR A 277 22.35 4.55 9.11
C TYR A 277 23.72 3.85 9.09
N THR A 278 24.51 3.96 10.17
CA THR A 278 25.82 3.30 10.28
C THR A 278 25.75 1.78 10.31
N THR A 279 24.65 1.21 10.79
CA THR A 279 24.45 -0.25 10.86
C THR A 279 23.92 -0.75 9.53
N ILE A 280 22.84 -0.14 9.03
CA ILE A 280 22.16 -0.59 7.81
C ILE A 280 23.03 -0.39 6.56
N ASN A 281 23.90 0.63 6.51
CA ASN A 281 24.81 0.82 5.38
C ASN A 281 25.91 -0.24 5.30
N LYS A 282 26.27 -0.88 6.42
CA LYS A 282 27.25 -1.97 6.45
C LYS A 282 26.63 -3.32 6.12
N ASN A 283 25.35 -3.49 6.46
CA ASN A 283 24.62 -4.71 6.22
C ASN A 283 23.19 -4.37 5.76
N PRO A 284 22.88 -4.51 4.45
CA PRO A 284 21.55 -4.23 3.92
C PRO A 284 20.52 -5.32 4.25
N THR A 285 20.83 -6.24 5.16
CA THR A 285 19.91 -7.27 5.66
C THR A 285 19.40 -6.95 7.06
N LEU A 286 18.11 -6.69 7.18
CA LEU A 286 17.37 -6.49 8.42
C LEU A 286 17.02 -7.85 9.06
N ARG A 287 17.81 -8.28 10.04
CA ARG A 287 17.53 -9.49 10.83
C ARG A 287 17.60 -9.23 12.33
N LYS A 288 18.80 -8.97 12.84
CA LYS A 288 19.08 -8.71 14.27
C LYS A 288 19.54 -7.28 14.53
N GLN A 289 19.21 -6.38 13.61
CA GLN A 289 19.56 -4.97 13.78
C GLN A 289 18.64 -4.34 14.81
N THR A 290 19.15 -3.43 15.64
CA THR A 290 18.31 -2.69 16.58
C THR A 290 17.77 -1.44 15.89
N PRO A 291 16.44 -1.31 15.69
CA PRO A 291 15.89 -0.08 15.17
C PRO A 291 16.01 1.07 16.18
N LEU A 292 16.06 2.30 15.66
CA LEU A 292 15.83 3.48 16.50
C LEU A 292 14.36 3.53 16.93
N LYS A 293 14.09 4.01 18.14
CA LYS A 293 12.76 3.96 18.77
C LYS A 293 11.66 4.58 17.89
N ASP A 294 11.96 5.74 17.32
CA ASP A 294 11.01 6.58 16.59
C ASP A 294 11.36 6.72 15.10
N SER A 295 12.25 5.86 14.59
CA SER A 295 12.59 5.85 13.16
C SER A 295 11.70 4.86 12.43
N ILE A 296 10.90 5.37 11.50
CA ILE A 296 10.12 4.58 10.54
C ILE A 296 10.68 4.84 9.16
N HIS A 297 10.89 3.78 8.39
CA HIS A 297 11.28 3.88 6.99
C HIS A 297 10.37 3.02 6.12
N THR A 298 10.08 3.54 4.93
CA THR A 298 9.22 2.86 3.96
C THR A 298 10.06 2.30 2.82
N VAL A 299 9.80 1.04 2.46
CA VAL A 299 10.42 0.34 1.32
C VAL A 299 9.36 -0.43 0.54
N THR A 300 9.72 -0.90 -0.65
CA THR A 300 8.86 -1.79 -1.46
C THR A 300 9.41 -3.20 -1.42
N LEU A 301 8.62 -4.17 -0.96
CA LEU A 301 8.91 -5.59 -1.10
C LEU A 301 8.62 -6.03 -2.53
N ILE A 302 9.58 -6.75 -3.11
CA ILE A 302 9.61 -7.07 -4.54
C ILE A 302 9.99 -8.54 -4.79
N GLY A 303 9.93 -9.37 -3.75
CA GLY A 303 10.29 -10.77 -3.85
C GLY A 303 10.65 -11.39 -2.51
N TYR A 304 10.99 -12.68 -2.56
CA TYR A 304 11.55 -13.43 -1.44
C TYR A 304 12.35 -14.61 -1.94
N ARG A 305 13.25 -15.11 -1.10
CA ARG A 305 14.01 -16.34 -1.34
C ARG A 305 14.15 -17.15 -0.05
N PRO A 306 14.48 -18.45 -0.13
CA PRO A 306 14.79 -19.24 1.06
C PRO A 306 15.90 -18.58 1.87
N ASP A 307 15.76 -18.59 3.19
CA ASP A 307 16.76 -18.06 4.10
C ASP A 307 17.87 -19.09 4.34
N PRO A 308 19.13 -18.82 3.93
CA PRO A 308 20.22 -19.77 4.15
C PRO A 308 20.60 -19.93 5.63
N ALA A 309 20.21 -18.99 6.50
CA ALA A 309 20.52 -19.04 7.93
C ALA A 309 19.43 -19.72 8.77
N GLU A 310 18.21 -19.84 8.23
CA GLU A 310 17.04 -20.41 8.92
C GLU A 310 16.31 -21.33 7.94
N PRO A 311 16.62 -22.64 7.96
CA PRO A 311 15.86 -23.64 7.21
C PRO A 311 14.37 -23.48 7.58
N ASP A 312 13.49 -23.41 6.59
CA ASP A 312 12.04 -23.13 6.72
C ASP A 312 11.64 -21.65 6.86
N SER A 313 12.58 -20.71 6.78
CA SER A 313 12.30 -19.28 6.71
C SER A 313 12.60 -18.69 5.32
N VAL A 314 12.18 -17.45 5.10
CA VAL A 314 12.48 -16.70 3.87
C VAL A 314 13.05 -15.32 4.19
N LEU A 315 13.90 -14.84 3.29
CA LEU A 315 14.32 -13.45 3.23
C LEU A 315 13.46 -12.73 2.19
N LEU A 316 12.75 -11.68 2.62
CA LEU A 316 12.01 -10.80 1.72
C LEU A 316 12.97 -9.81 1.09
N LEU A 317 12.97 -9.74 -0.24
CA LEU A 317 13.74 -8.77 -1.01
C LEU A 317 12.98 -7.44 -1.03
N PHE A 318 13.67 -6.34 -0.70
CA PHE A 318 13.10 -5.00 -0.82
C PHE A 318 13.98 -4.09 -1.68
N ARG A 319 13.33 -3.15 -2.37
CA ARG A 319 13.96 -1.99 -3.00
C ARG A 319 13.93 -0.82 -2.03
N ASN A 320 15.07 -0.16 -1.85
CA ASN A 320 15.20 1.06 -1.07
C ASN A 320 15.30 2.29 -1.99
N SER A 321 15.22 3.47 -1.39
CA SER A 321 15.29 4.78 -2.06
C SER A 321 16.57 5.55 -1.73
N PHE A 322 17.66 4.85 -1.39
CA PHE A 322 18.98 5.43 -1.09
C PHE A 322 19.96 5.35 -2.28
N GLY A 323 19.41 5.26 -3.49
CA GLY A 323 20.19 5.20 -4.71
C GLY A 323 20.80 3.82 -5.00
N PRO A 324 21.36 3.65 -6.20
CA PRO A 324 21.85 2.35 -6.68
C PRO A 324 23.17 1.93 -6.02
N GLN A 325 23.89 2.84 -5.37
CA GLN A 325 25.15 2.54 -4.69
C GLN A 325 24.96 1.96 -3.27
N TRP A 326 23.73 1.99 -2.76
CA TRP A 326 23.43 1.50 -1.44
C TRP A 326 23.15 -0.01 -1.45
N GLY A 327 23.69 -0.77 -0.50
CA GLY A 327 23.38 -2.19 -0.35
C GLY A 327 23.65 -3.02 -1.61
N LEU A 328 22.67 -3.82 -2.02
CA LEU A 328 22.76 -4.74 -3.18
C LEU A 328 22.20 -4.07 -4.45
N GLY A 329 22.83 -2.98 -4.89
CA GLY A 329 22.33 -2.23 -6.05
C GLY A 329 21.07 -1.43 -5.75
N GLY A 330 20.97 -0.86 -4.55
CA GLY A 330 19.80 -0.18 -3.99
C GLY A 330 18.78 -1.11 -3.34
N HIS A 331 19.14 -2.37 -3.12
CA HIS A 331 18.27 -3.39 -2.55
C HIS A 331 18.81 -3.94 -1.24
N GLY A 332 17.91 -4.51 -0.45
CA GLY A 332 18.25 -5.21 0.78
C GLY A 332 17.31 -6.38 1.04
N TYR A 333 17.52 -7.04 2.17
CA TYR A 333 16.68 -8.15 2.61
C TYR A 333 16.10 -7.87 4.00
N VAL A 334 14.89 -8.33 4.25
CA VAL A 334 14.32 -8.36 5.59
C VAL A 334 13.93 -9.79 5.96
N ALA A 335 14.43 -10.27 7.09
CA ALA A 335 14.05 -11.56 7.65
C ALA A 335 12.65 -11.47 8.27
N LEU A 336 11.90 -12.57 8.22
CA LEU A 336 10.54 -12.62 8.77
C LEU A 336 10.50 -12.25 10.25
N GLU A 337 11.49 -12.66 11.04
CA GLU A 337 11.60 -12.30 12.47
C GLU A 337 11.60 -10.77 12.65
N TYR A 338 12.44 -10.06 11.89
CA TYR A 338 12.52 -8.60 11.94
C TYR A 338 11.22 -7.96 11.50
N LEU A 339 10.67 -8.42 10.35
CA LEU A 339 9.42 -7.89 9.81
C LEU A 339 8.28 -8.02 10.82
N ASN A 340 8.09 -9.20 11.42
CA ASN A 340 7.01 -9.47 12.37
C ASN A 340 7.05 -8.52 13.58
N LYS A 341 8.25 -8.18 14.05
CA LYS A 341 8.43 -7.30 15.21
C LYS A 341 8.30 -5.82 14.85
N HIS A 342 8.64 -5.44 13.62
CA HIS A 342 8.91 -4.06 13.26
C HIS A 342 8.01 -3.49 12.15
N LEU A 343 7.16 -4.30 11.53
CA LEU A 343 6.14 -3.83 10.60
C LEU A 343 5.17 -2.86 11.31
N ARG A 344 4.89 -1.73 10.68
CA ARG A 344 3.96 -0.69 11.18
C ARG A 344 2.76 -0.47 10.26
N GLY A 345 2.84 -0.98 9.04
CA GLY A 345 1.76 -0.96 8.08
C GLY A 345 2.27 -1.30 6.70
N GLY A 346 1.36 -1.65 5.81
CA GLY A 346 1.71 -1.89 4.43
C GLY A 346 0.48 -2.22 3.59
N PHE A 347 0.66 -2.22 2.28
CA PHE A 347 -0.37 -2.57 1.32
C PHE A 347 0.27 -3.10 0.05
N ALA A 348 -0.41 -4.03 -0.60
CA ALA A 348 -0.10 -4.41 -1.98
C ALA A 348 -0.72 -3.39 -2.93
N VAL A 349 -0.02 -3.07 -4.01
CA VAL A 349 -0.51 -2.20 -5.08
C VAL A 349 -1.10 -3.05 -6.20
N ASP A 350 -2.27 -2.65 -6.67
CA ASP A 350 -2.93 -3.18 -7.86
C ASP A 350 -3.53 -2.04 -8.70
N LEU A 351 -3.81 -2.30 -9.98
CA LEU A 351 -4.42 -1.35 -10.91
C LEU A 351 -5.82 -1.86 -11.31
N TYR A 352 -6.75 -0.95 -11.64
CA TYR A 352 -8.12 -1.34 -12.05
C TYR A 352 -8.72 -0.48 -13.18
#